data_AF-A0A962K4U8-F1
#
_entry.id   AF-A0A962K4U8-F1
#
_cell.length_a   1.000
_cell.length_b   1.000
_cell.length_c   1.000
_cell.angle_alpha   90.00
_cell.angle_beta   90.00
_cell.angle_gamma   90.00
#
_symmetry.space_group_name_H-M   'P 1'
#
loop_
_entity.id
_entity.type
_entity.pdbx_description
1 polymer ?
#
loop_
_entity_poly.entity_id
_entity_poly.type
_entity_poly.pdbx_seq_one_letter_code
_entity_poly.pdbx_strand_id
1 'polypeptide(L)' 'MPTELIRKGRMGEIFLFDLPDRQVRADIFAIYLNKRGIDDDNLEFTLLAEKTRVFSGAEI' A
#
# COMPACT_ATOMS: atom_id res chain seq x y z
N MET A 1 17.25 3.94 15.33
CA MET A 1 18.05 3.05 14.48
C MET A 1 19.48 3.04 15.00
N PRO A 2 20.04 1.87 15.36
CA PRO A 2 21.46 1.76 15.73
C PRO A 2 22.35 2.12 14.54
N THR A 3 23.41 2.88 14.78
CA THR A 3 24.28 3.45 13.73
C THR A 3 25.08 2.37 12.97
N GLU A 4 25.16 1.14 13.50
CA GLU A 4 25.90 0.03 12.87
C GLU A 4 25.24 -0.53 11.60
N LEU A 5 23.93 -0.36 11.41
CA LEU A 5 23.19 -0.88 10.24
C LEU A 5 23.34 0.00 8.99
N ILE A 6 23.66 1.28 9.17
CA ILE A 6 23.75 2.28 8.09
C ILE A 6 25.16 2.31 7.48
N ARG A 7 26.12 1.57 8.04
CA ARG A 7 27.48 1.52 7.52
C ARG A 7 27.53 0.73 6.20
N LYS A 8 27.99 1.39 5.14
CA LYS A 8 28.20 0.81 3.81
C LYS A 8 29.00 -0.50 3.92
N GLY A 9 28.43 -1.61 3.43
CA GLY A 9 29.05 -2.94 3.46
C GLY A 9 28.24 -4.07 4.15
N ARG A 10 27.05 -3.79 4.71
CA ARG A 10 26.13 -4.83 5.24
C ARG A 10 24.71 -4.78 4.67
N MET A 11 24.18 -3.58 4.43
CA MET A 11 22.96 -3.34 3.65
C MET A 11 23.37 -2.51 2.42
N GLY A 12 23.08 -3.02 1.22
CA GLY A 12 23.53 -2.42 -0.03
C GLY A 12 22.81 -1.12 -0.36
N GLU A 13 21.50 -1.08 -0.12
CA GLU A 13 20.62 0.04 -0.44
C GLU A 13 19.47 0.11 0.57
N ILE A 14 19.04 1.33 0.90
CA ILE A 14 17.85 1.58 1.73
C ILE A 14 16.77 2.12 0.80
N PHE A 15 15.64 1.42 0.76
CA PHE A 15 14.45 1.88 0.05
C PHE A 15 13.46 2.46 1.05
N LEU A 16 13.12 3.73 0.85
CA LEU A 16 12.09 4.42 1.60
C LEU A 16 10.84 4.45 0.72
N PHE A 17 9.72 4.02 1.28
CA PHE A 17 8.42 4.06 0.61
C PHE A 17 7.50 5.00 1.36
N ASP A 18 6.86 5.90 0.62
CA ASP A 18 5.79 6.74 1.14
C ASP A 18 4.48 5.94 1.26
N LEU A 19 3.47 6.55 1.88
CA LEU A 19 2.11 6.00 1.85
C LEU A 19 1.62 5.88 0.41
N PRO A 20 0.85 4.82 0.09
CA PRO A 20 0.32 4.64 -1.25
C PRO A 20 -0.55 5.83 -1.65
N ASP A 21 -0.50 6.24 -2.91
CA ASP A 21 -1.39 7.28 -3.43
C ASP A 21 -2.82 6.75 -3.64
N ARG A 22 -3.75 7.63 -4.05
CA ARG A 22 -5.16 7.26 -4.25
C ARG A 22 -5.35 6.14 -5.28
N GLN A 23 -4.58 6.16 -6.36
CA GLN A 23 -4.72 5.14 -7.40
C GLN A 23 -4.18 3.80 -6.90
N VAL A 24 -3.01 3.81 -6.27
CA VAL A 24 -2.41 2.60 -5.67
C VAL A 24 -3.36 1.98 -4.65
N ARG A 25 -4.01 2.78 -3.79
CA ARG A 25 -4.99 2.27 -2.83
C ARG A 25 -6.20 1.62 -3.52
N ALA A 26 -6.73 2.24 -4.58
CA ALA A 26 -7.85 1.67 -5.34
C ALA A 26 -7.46 0.32 -5.98
N ASP A 27 -6.25 0.23 -6.54
CA ASP A 27 -5.73 -1.00 -7.13
C ASP A 27 -5.53 -2.10 -6.08
N ILE A 28 -5.02 -1.74 -4.90
CA ILE A 28 -4.89 -2.67 -3.76
C ILE A 28 -6.26 -3.23 -3.37
N PHE A 29 -7.28 -2.37 -3.21
CA PHE A 29 -8.64 -2.83 -2.91
C PHE A 29 -9.19 -3.76 -3.98
N ALA A 30 -9.04 -3.41 -5.26
CA ALA A 30 -9.48 -4.24 -6.37
C ALA A 30 -8.83 -5.62 -6.33
N ILE A 31 -7.50 -5.70 -6.14
CA ILE A 31 -6.78 -6.97 -6.06
C ILE A 31 -7.29 -7.82 -4.89
N TYR A 32 -7.44 -7.25 -3.70
CA TYR A 32 -7.81 -8.01 -2.50
C TYR A 32 -9.28 -8.42 -2.48
N LEU A 33 -10.19 -7.60 -3.00
CA LEU A 33 -11.62 -7.88 -3.01
C LEU A 33 -11.97 -8.87 -4.13
N ASN A 34 -11.40 -8.70 -5.33
CA ASN A 34 -11.53 -9.69 -6.41
C ASN A 34 -10.97 -11.06 -5.99
N LYS A 35 -9.85 -11.10 -5.25
CA LYS A 35 -9.31 -12.36 -4.69
C LYS A 35 -10.26 -13.05 -3.71
N ARG A 36 -11.21 -12.32 -3.12
CA ARG A 36 -12.25 -12.85 -2.22
C ARG A 36 -13.56 -13.15 -2.96
N GLY A 37 -13.60 -12.98 -4.29
CA GLY A 37 -14.80 -13.15 -5.11
C GLY A 37 -15.84 -12.03 -4.90
N ILE A 38 -15.39 -10.86 -4.44
CA ILE A 38 -16.24 -9.67 -4.33
C ILE A 38 -16.10 -8.92 -5.64
N ASP A 39 -16.93 -9.34 -6.60
CA ASP A 39 -16.96 -8.84 -7.96
C ASP A 39 -18.25 -8.02 -8.11
N ASP A 40 -18.40 -6.98 -7.28
CA ASP A 40 -19.59 -6.11 -7.30
C ASP A 40 -19.31 -4.92 -8.21
N ASP A 41 -20.00 -4.87 -9.35
CA ASP A 41 -19.93 -3.77 -10.32
C ASP A 41 -20.29 -2.40 -9.71
N ASN A 42 -20.96 -2.39 -8.56
CA ASN A 42 -21.29 -1.16 -7.82
C ASN A 42 -20.23 -0.76 -6.78
N LEU A 43 -19.21 -1.59 -6.57
CA LEU A 43 -18.20 -1.31 -5.56
C LEU A 43 -17.21 -0.27 -6.08
N GLU A 44 -17.37 0.96 -5.59
CA GLU A 44 -16.55 2.08 -6.01
C GLU A 44 -15.20 2.09 -5.27
N PHE A 45 -14.20 1.37 -5.79
CA PHE A 45 -12.84 1.31 -5.21
C PHE A 45 -12.21 2.71 -5.04
N THR A 46 -12.57 3.63 -5.93
CA THR A 46 -12.19 5.04 -5.88
C THR A 46 -12.67 5.72 -4.61
N LEU A 47 -13.91 5.46 -4.17
CA LEU A 47 -14.48 6.03 -2.95
C LEU A 47 -13.81 5.45 -1.70
N LEU A 48 -13.50 4.15 -1.71
CA LEU A 48 -12.72 3.52 -0.63
C LEU A 48 -11.34 4.16 -0.51
N ALA A 49 -10.65 4.35 -1.64
CA ALA A 49 -9.34 4.98 -1.68
C ALA A 49 -9.34 6.43 -1.18
N GLU A 50 -10.43 7.18 -1.38
CA GLU A 50 -10.57 8.53 -0.82
C GLU A 50 -10.68 8.52 0.71
N LYS A 51 -11.44 7.57 1.26
CA LYS A 51 -11.66 7.46 2.70
C LYS A 51 -10.44 6.92 3.46
N THR A 52 -9.51 6.25 2.79
CA THR A 52 -8.33 5.62 3.40
C THR A 52 -7.02 6.35 3.11
N ARG A 53 -7.04 7.68 2.93
CA ARG A 53 -5.85 8.48 2.57
C ARG A 53 -4.61 8.25 3.44
N VAL A 54 -4.79 7.93 4.72
CA VAL A 54 -3.70 7.75 5.69
C VAL A 54 -3.30 6.30 5.91
N PHE A 55 -3.87 5.37 5.15
CA PHE A 55 -3.64 3.94 5.34
C PHE A 55 -2.39 3.51 4.59
N SER A 56 -1.60 2.67 5.24
CA SER A 56 -0.53 1.90 4.62
C SER A 56 -1.11 0.72 3.82
N GLY A 57 -0.30 0.13 2.94
CA GLY A 57 -0.73 -1.05 2.16
C GLY A 57 -1.01 -2.31 2.98
N ALA A 58 -0.66 -2.34 4.28
CA ALA A 58 -0.97 -3.45 5.18
C ALA A 58 -2.30 -3.25 5.93
N GLU A 59 -2.79 -2.01 6.01
CA GLU A 59 -4.08 -1.67 6.63
C GLU A 59 -5.24 -1.74 5.64
N ILE A 60 -4.93 -1.84 4.35
CA ILE A 60 -5.86 -2.03 3.23
C ILE A 60 -5.98 -3.52 2.93
#